data_AF-A0A0R3WP47-F1
#
_entry.id   AF-A0A0R3WP47-F1
#
_cell.length_a   1.000
_cell.length_b   1.000
_cell.length_c   1.000
_cell.angle_alpha   90.00
_cell.angle_beta   90.00
_cell.angle_gamma   90.00
#
_symmetry.space_group_name_H-M   'P 1'
#
loop_
_entity.id
_entity.type
_entity.pdbx_description
1 polymer ?
#
loop_
_entity_poly.entity_id
_entity_poly.type
_entity_poly.pdbx_seq_one_letter_code
_entity_poly.pdbx_strand_id
1 'polypeptide(L)'
;MSRNAVCSEGHTLGRMSLFVTPLPVVKRLISYIKEGSDKEEKWKEKAVKSLVKRLKKGNQLDELERAIVNQDSSTRCVTIPRSLDGRLQVAQKKGLPHVFYCQLWRWPDLHTQHELRPVENCQYSFQAKRDEVCINPYHYRRIENPSRLLMPSYLRPFFASVRRFCWLPSATMYSHFPDHAWRLIG
;
A
#
# COMPACT_ATOMS: atom_id res chain seq x y z
N MET A 1 46.38 -34.28 -53.28
CA MET A 1 45.98 -33.19 -52.36
C MET A 1 45.13 -33.85 -51.25
N SER A 2 45.67 -34.60 -50.30
CA SER A 2 46.57 -34.21 -49.19
C SER A 2 46.04 -33.02 -48.39
N ARG A 3 45.25 -33.27 -47.33
CA ARG A 3 45.68 -33.27 -45.91
C ARG A 3 44.47 -33.45 -44.98
N ASN A 4 44.61 -34.39 -44.05
CA ASN A 4 43.78 -34.58 -42.85
C ASN A 4 43.95 -33.40 -41.88
N ALA A 5 42.93 -33.13 -41.06
CA ALA A 5 43.09 -32.69 -39.67
C ALA A 5 41.86 -33.09 -38.84
N VAL A 6 42.15 -33.58 -37.64
CA VAL A 6 41.31 -34.23 -36.63
C VAL A 6 41.21 -33.32 -35.40
N CYS A 7 40.18 -33.53 -34.57
CA CYS A 7 40.03 -33.10 -33.16
C CYS A 7 39.78 -31.59 -32.91
N SER A 8 39.07 -31.12 -31.87
CA SER A 8 38.46 -31.74 -30.68
C SER A 8 37.48 -30.73 -30.05
N GLU A 9 36.49 -31.27 -29.33
CA GLU A 9 35.90 -30.83 -28.05
C GLU A 9 35.76 -29.33 -27.69
N GLY A 10 34.54 -28.93 -27.29
CA GLY A 10 34.27 -27.62 -26.70
C GLY A 10 32.82 -27.41 -26.21
N HIS A 11 32.51 -27.97 -25.03
CA HIS A 11 31.79 -27.36 -23.90
C HIS A 11 30.54 -26.46 -24.12
N THR A 12 29.40 -26.97 -23.61
CA THR A 12 28.35 -26.34 -22.77
C THR A 12 27.83 -24.91 -22.97
N LEU A 13 26.51 -24.80 -22.72
CA LEU A 13 25.71 -23.63 -22.30
C LEU A 13 25.19 -22.67 -23.38
N GLY A 14 23.86 -22.47 -23.40
CA GLY A 14 23.29 -21.27 -24.02
C GLY A 14 21.82 -21.31 -24.37
N ARG A 15 20.94 -21.46 -23.37
CA ARG A 15 19.51 -21.15 -23.46
C ARG A 15 19.27 -19.78 -24.13
N MET A 16 18.73 -19.75 -25.34
CA MET A 16 18.31 -18.50 -25.99
C MET A 16 16.96 -18.68 -26.71
N SER A 17 15.88 -18.68 -25.91
CA SER A 17 14.63 -18.00 -26.26
C SER A 17 13.82 -17.78 -24.99
N LEU A 18 14.33 -16.88 -24.16
CA LEU A 18 13.50 -16.04 -23.30
C LEU A 18 13.31 -14.73 -24.05
N PHE A 19 12.37 -13.89 -23.63
CA PHE A 19 12.14 -12.52 -24.14
C PHE A 19 11.11 -12.36 -25.27
N VAL A 20 9.96 -13.03 -25.12
CA VAL A 20 8.69 -12.28 -25.15
C VAL A 20 8.02 -12.47 -23.80
N THR A 21 8.60 -11.87 -22.76
CA THR A 21 7.86 -11.63 -21.53
C THR A 21 7.10 -10.32 -21.72
N PRO A 22 5.75 -10.31 -21.80
CA PRO A 22 5.02 -9.05 -21.76
C PRO A 22 5.51 -8.32 -20.51
N LEU A 23 5.87 -7.03 -20.64
CA LEU A 23 6.31 -6.22 -19.51
C LEU A 23 5.36 -6.50 -18.34
N PRO A 24 5.85 -7.20 -17.30
CA PRO A 24 4.99 -7.98 -16.42
C PRO A 24 4.05 -7.01 -15.72
N VAL A 25 2.76 -7.33 -15.60
CA VAL A 25 1.70 -6.51 -14.97
C VAL A 25 2.21 -5.71 -13.75
N VAL A 26 3.11 -6.31 -12.97
CA VAL A 26 3.94 -5.68 -11.93
C VAL A 26 4.53 -4.31 -12.31
N LYS A 27 5.25 -4.16 -13.42
CA LYS A 27 5.86 -2.91 -13.87
C LYS A 27 4.81 -1.83 -14.14
N ARG A 28 3.70 -2.20 -14.78
CA ARG A 28 2.58 -1.27 -15.01
C ARG A 28 1.93 -0.83 -13.70
N LEU A 29 1.67 -1.77 -12.79
CA LEU A 29 1.11 -1.43 -11.47
C LEU A 29 2.06 -0.55 -10.63
N ILE A 30 3.38 -0.71 -10.79
CA ILE A 30 4.37 0.13 -10.11
C ILE A 30 4.41 1.55 -10.70
N SER A 31 4.24 1.73 -12.01
CA SER A 31 4.25 3.08 -12.60
C SER A 31 3.08 3.96 -12.16
N TYR A 32 2.00 3.38 -11.62
CA TYR A 32 0.89 4.12 -11.01
C TYR A 32 1.12 4.50 -9.55
N ILE A 33 2.23 4.08 -8.94
CA ILE A 33 2.59 4.43 -7.57
C ILE A 33 3.37 5.74 -7.57
N LYS A 34 3.03 6.67 -6.67
CA LYS A 34 3.75 7.95 -6.53
C LYS A 34 5.23 7.72 -6.19
N GLU A 35 6.10 8.60 -6.68
CA GLU A 35 7.54 8.54 -6.41
C GLU A 35 7.88 8.60 -4.91
N GLY A 36 8.99 7.98 -4.51
CA GLY A 36 9.50 7.98 -3.14
C GLY A 36 10.98 7.62 -3.12
N SER A 37 11.61 7.61 -1.94
CA SER A 37 13.04 7.28 -1.81
C SER A 37 13.39 5.88 -2.34
N ASP A 38 14.66 5.63 -2.71
CA ASP A 38 15.15 4.33 -3.20
C ASP A 38 14.79 3.14 -2.29
N LYS A 39 14.81 3.35 -0.97
CA LYS A 39 14.42 2.33 0.02
C LYS A 39 12.94 1.98 -0.10
N GLU A 40 12.12 2.98 -0.39
CA GLU A 40 10.67 2.82 -0.57
C GLU A 40 10.35 2.17 -1.91
N GLU A 41 11.08 2.51 -2.97
CA GLU A 41 10.90 1.90 -4.29
C GLU A 41 11.16 0.38 -4.28
N LYS A 42 12.28 -0.06 -3.68
CA LYS A 42 12.58 -1.49 -3.48
C LYS A 42 11.49 -2.21 -2.70
N TRP A 43 10.85 -1.51 -1.77
CA TRP A 43 9.77 -2.07 -0.97
C TRP A 43 8.45 -2.12 -1.76
N LYS A 44 8.12 -1.07 -2.53
CA LYS A 44 6.96 -1.00 -3.42
C LYS A 44 6.98 -2.16 -4.42
N GLU A 45 8.14 -2.42 -5.02
CA GLU A 45 8.31 -3.52 -5.96
C GLU A 45 8.03 -4.89 -5.29
N LYS A 46 8.54 -5.12 -4.09
CA LYS A 46 8.26 -6.35 -3.31
C LYS A 46 6.78 -6.49 -2.97
N ALA A 47 6.12 -5.38 -2.60
CA ALA A 47 4.70 -5.37 -2.29
C ALA A 47 3.86 -5.78 -3.49
N VAL A 48 4.08 -5.14 -4.66
CA VAL A 48 3.35 -5.45 -5.89
C VAL A 48 3.66 -6.86 -6.36
N LYS A 49 4.92 -7.31 -6.39
CA LYS A 49 5.28 -8.69 -6.75
C LYS A 49 4.59 -9.73 -5.87
N SER A 50 4.54 -9.48 -4.56
CA SER A 50 3.88 -10.39 -3.61
C SER A 50 2.37 -10.44 -3.83
N LEU A 51 1.75 -9.30 -4.16
CA LEU A 51 0.33 -9.22 -4.46
C LEU A 51 -0.01 -9.93 -5.77
N VAL A 52 0.72 -9.65 -6.85
CA VAL A 52 0.52 -10.30 -8.15
C VAL A 52 0.65 -11.82 -8.01
N LYS A 53 1.63 -12.31 -7.24
CA LYS A 53 1.75 -13.75 -6.97
C LYS A 53 0.52 -14.35 -6.29
N ARG A 54 -0.14 -13.59 -5.39
CA ARG A 54 -1.38 -14.02 -4.71
C ARG A 54 -2.60 -13.97 -5.63
N LEU A 55 -2.72 -12.91 -6.44
CA LEU A 55 -3.87 -12.68 -7.34
C LEU A 55 -3.83 -13.48 -8.65
N LYS A 56 -2.70 -14.14 -8.96
CA LYS A 56 -2.57 -15.04 -10.13
C LYS A 56 -3.58 -16.19 -10.15
N LYS A 57 -4.20 -16.52 -9.02
CA LYS A 57 -5.27 -17.51 -8.93
C LYS A 57 -6.60 -16.84 -9.29
N GLY A 58 -6.90 -16.74 -10.60
CA GLY A 58 -8.16 -16.20 -11.13
C GLY A 58 -8.04 -14.83 -11.80
N ASN A 59 -9.19 -14.22 -12.12
CA ASN A 59 -9.27 -12.97 -12.91
C ASN A 59 -9.13 -11.69 -12.05
N GLN A 60 -8.67 -11.82 -10.80
CA GLN A 60 -8.57 -10.68 -9.88
C GLN A 60 -7.46 -9.70 -10.27
N LEU A 61 -6.41 -10.19 -10.94
CA LEU A 61 -5.30 -9.37 -11.39
C LEU A 61 -5.74 -8.38 -12.48
N ASP A 62 -6.54 -8.83 -13.44
CA ASP A 62 -7.07 -8.00 -14.51
C ASP A 62 -8.06 -6.95 -13.98
N GLU A 63 -8.89 -7.33 -13.00
CA GLU A 63 -9.79 -6.40 -12.31
C GLU A 63 -9.02 -5.33 -11.54
N LEU A 64 -7.93 -5.70 -10.85
CA LEU A 64 -7.07 -4.74 -10.14
C LEU A 64 -6.43 -3.75 -11.11
N GLU A 65 -5.91 -4.25 -12.23
CA GLU A 65 -5.33 -3.40 -13.26
C GLU A 65 -6.38 -2.43 -13.83
N ARG A 66 -7.55 -2.94 -14.22
CA ARG A 66 -8.67 -2.12 -14.71
C ARG A 66 -9.07 -1.05 -13.69
N ALA A 67 -9.15 -1.40 -12.41
CA ALA A 67 -9.49 -0.46 -11.34
C ALA A 67 -8.45 0.66 -11.22
N ILE A 68 -7.16 0.33 -11.29
CA ILE A 68 -6.07 1.31 -11.15
C ILE A 68 -5.97 2.21 -12.38
N VAL A 69 -6.04 1.65 -13.58
CA VAL A 69 -5.94 2.40 -14.85
C VAL A 69 -7.12 3.35 -15.01
N ASN A 70 -8.34 2.88 -14.79
CA ASN A 70 -9.57 3.66 -15.03
C ASN A 70 -10.05 4.45 -13.80
N GLN A 71 -9.41 4.25 -12.65
CA GLN A 71 -9.81 4.88 -11.38
C GLN A 71 -11.28 4.60 -11.01
N ASP A 72 -11.74 3.40 -11.34
CA ASP A 72 -13.16 3.07 -11.41
C ASP A 72 -13.60 2.22 -10.20
N SER A 73 -14.53 2.78 -9.42
CA SER A 73 -15.14 2.12 -8.26
C SER A 73 -16.15 1.03 -8.63
N SER A 74 -16.63 0.98 -9.88
CA SER A 74 -17.59 -0.03 -10.36
C SER A 74 -16.97 -1.39 -10.68
N THR A 75 -15.64 -1.47 -10.69
CA THR A 75 -14.88 -2.71 -10.88
C THR A 75 -15.16 -3.73 -9.78
N ARG A 76 -14.88 -5.02 -10.04
CA ARG A 76 -15.14 -6.08 -9.06
C ARG A 76 -14.20 -5.98 -7.86
N CYS A 77 -14.60 -6.60 -6.74
CA CYS A 77 -13.74 -6.69 -5.57
C CYS A 77 -12.47 -7.50 -5.91
N VAL A 78 -11.33 -6.97 -5.49
CA VAL A 78 -10.04 -7.68 -5.52
C VAL A 78 -9.74 -8.08 -4.09
N THR A 79 -9.83 -9.36 -3.77
CA THR A 79 -9.75 -9.89 -2.42
C THR A 79 -8.45 -10.63 -2.14
N ILE A 80 -8.05 -10.64 -0.87
CA ILE A 80 -7.05 -11.55 -0.33
C ILE A 80 -7.59 -12.23 0.94
N PRO A 81 -7.09 -13.42 1.31
CA PRO A 81 -7.44 -14.04 2.58
C PRO A 81 -7.12 -13.14 3.76
N ARG A 82 -8.04 -13.06 4.72
CA ARG A 82 -7.88 -12.32 5.98
C ARG A 82 -7.06 -13.15 6.97
N SER A 83 -6.00 -12.55 7.53
CA SER A 83 -5.29 -13.09 8.69
C SER A 83 -6.16 -13.03 9.95
N LEU A 84 -5.87 -13.87 10.95
CA LEU A 84 -6.60 -13.89 12.23
C LEU A 84 -6.68 -12.52 12.92
N ASP A 85 -5.59 -11.75 12.87
CA ASP A 85 -5.51 -10.40 13.43
C ASP A 85 -5.83 -9.29 12.40
N GLY A 86 -6.23 -9.67 11.19
CA GLY A 86 -6.54 -8.76 10.08
C GLY A 86 -5.36 -8.03 9.46
N ARG A 87 -4.12 -8.33 9.87
CA ARG A 87 -2.91 -7.64 9.39
C ARG A 87 -2.21 -8.43 8.29
N LEU A 88 -1.62 -7.69 7.35
CA LEU A 88 -0.75 -8.18 6.30
C LEU A 88 0.70 -7.77 6.60
N GLN A 89 1.62 -8.72 6.44
CA GLN A 89 3.06 -8.46 6.45
C GLN A 89 3.62 -8.52 5.02
N VAL A 90 4.34 -7.47 4.64
CA VAL A 90 5.11 -7.42 3.39
C VAL A 90 6.54 -7.02 3.72
N ALA A 91 7.45 -7.96 3.55
CA ALA A 91 8.83 -7.85 4.02
C ALA A 91 8.87 -7.47 5.51
N GLN A 92 9.43 -6.31 5.85
CA GLN A 92 9.58 -5.81 7.23
C GLN A 92 8.46 -4.87 7.68
N LYS A 93 7.44 -4.61 6.85
CA LYS A 93 6.31 -3.73 7.22
C LYS A 93 5.04 -4.56 7.48
N LYS A 94 4.35 -4.24 8.58
CA LYS A 94 3.07 -4.83 8.97
C LYS A 94 1.99 -3.75 8.99
N GLY A 95 0.81 -4.04 8.46
CA GLY A 95 -0.31 -3.10 8.44
C GLY A 95 -1.61 -3.74 7.99
N LEU A 96 -2.70 -2.97 7.96
CA LEU A 96 -3.97 -3.45 7.45
C LEU A 96 -3.95 -3.47 5.93
N PRO A 97 -4.37 -4.56 5.26
CA PRO A 97 -4.18 -4.73 3.83
C PRO A 97 -4.87 -3.64 2.99
N HIS A 98 -6.12 -3.29 3.31
CA HIS A 98 -6.84 -2.23 2.59
C HIS A 98 -6.18 -0.86 2.75
N VAL A 99 -5.75 -0.48 3.96
CA VAL A 99 -5.00 0.78 4.20
C VAL A 99 -3.71 0.78 3.42
N PHE A 100 -2.96 -0.32 3.50
CA PHE A 100 -1.66 -0.49 2.87
C PHE A 100 -1.71 -0.29 1.35
N TYR A 101 -2.68 -0.90 0.67
CA TYR A 101 -2.82 -0.78 -0.78
C TYR A 101 -3.48 0.54 -1.22
N CYS A 102 -4.39 1.11 -0.41
CA CYS A 102 -4.87 2.47 -0.64
C CYS A 102 -3.75 3.51 -0.52
N GLN A 103 -2.85 3.33 0.47
CA GLN A 103 -1.69 4.18 0.66
C GLN A 103 -0.74 4.08 -0.54
N LEU A 104 -0.57 2.87 -1.06
CA LEU A 104 0.33 2.58 -2.18
C LEU A 104 -0.08 3.31 -3.47
N TRP A 105 -1.36 3.26 -3.85
CA TRP A 105 -1.81 3.76 -5.16
C TRP A 105 -2.54 5.11 -5.13
N ARG A 106 -3.06 5.57 -3.99
CA ARG A 106 -3.90 6.78 -3.94
C ARG A 106 -3.35 7.84 -2.99
N TRP A 107 -3.19 7.49 -1.72
CA TRP A 107 -2.94 8.46 -0.64
C TRP A 107 -1.68 8.10 0.16
N PRO A 108 -0.48 8.57 -0.23
CA PRO A 108 0.77 8.21 0.44
C PRO A 108 0.81 8.65 1.92
N ASP A 109 0.06 9.69 2.25
CA ASP A 109 -0.14 10.26 3.59
C ASP A 109 -1.28 9.60 4.37
N LEU A 110 -1.85 8.49 3.87
CA LEU A 110 -2.83 7.70 4.60
C LEU A 110 -2.13 6.87 5.69
N HIS A 111 -2.60 7.00 6.93
CA HIS A 111 -1.98 6.31 8.06
C HIS A 111 -2.92 5.32 8.75
N THR A 112 -4.22 5.63 8.80
CA THR A 112 -5.16 4.90 9.65
C THR A 112 -6.39 4.41 8.88
N GLN A 113 -7.00 3.32 9.35
CA GLN A 113 -8.27 2.83 8.80
C GLN A 113 -9.44 3.80 8.99
N HIS A 114 -9.37 4.67 10.00
CA HIS A 114 -10.43 5.63 10.32
C HIS A 114 -10.55 6.76 9.28
N GLU A 115 -9.55 6.89 8.41
CA GLU A 115 -9.57 7.80 7.26
C GLU A 115 -10.19 7.16 6.01
N LEU A 116 -10.62 5.89 6.07
CA LEU A 116 -11.23 5.18 4.96
C LEU A 116 -12.66 4.76 5.27
N ARG A 117 -13.53 4.90 4.27
CA ARG A 117 -14.87 4.27 4.24
C ARG A 117 -15.03 3.45 2.98
N PRO A 118 -15.62 2.25 3.06
CA PRO A 118 -15.94 1.50 1.85
C PRO A 118 -17.02 2.23 1.04
N VAL A 119 -16.99 2.04 -0.27
CA VAL A 119 -18.12 2.37 -1.16
C VAL A 119 -19.22 1.30 -1.03
N GLU A 120 -20.43 1.64 -1.43
CA GLU A 120 -21.62 0.80 -1.22
C GLU A 120 -21.56 -0.54 -1.97
N ASN A 121 -20.95 -0.57 -3.15
CA ASN A 121 -20.81 -1.78 -3.97
C ASN A 121 -19.67 -2.72 -3.51
N CYS A 122 -18.93 -2.39 -2.46
CA CYS A 122 -17.86 -3.23 -1.93
C CYS A 122 -18.38 -4.31 -0.99
N GLN A 123 -18.55 -5.52 -1.51
CA GLN A 123 -19.09 -6.66 -0.74
C GLN A 123 -18.10 -7.26 0.28
N TYR A 124 -16.80 -7.06 0.06
CA TYR A 124 -15.72 -7.64 0.87
C TYR A 124 -14.93 -6.56 1.62
N SER A 125 -15.58 -5.46 1.99
CA SER A 125 -14.91 -4.38 2.72
C SER A 125 -14.25 -4.89 4.02
N PHE A 126 -13.19 -4.22 4.48
CA PHE A 126 -12.56 -4.59 5.75
C PHE A 126 -13.54 -4.58 6.94
N GLN A 127 -14.57 -3.73 6.90
CA GLN A 127 -15.59 -3.63 7.95
C GLN A 127 -16.59 -4.80 7.90
N ALA A 128 -16.74 -5.47 6.75
CA ALA A 128 -17.65 -6.61 6.59
C ALA A 128 -17.19 -7.88 7.34
N LYS A 129 -15.96 -7.91 7.87
CA LYS A 129 -15.40 -8.99 8.69
C LYS A 129 -15.55 -10.41 8.09
N ARG A 130 -15.50 -10.52 6.77
CA ARG A 130 -15.48 -11.82 6.06
C ARG A 130 -14.09 -12.47 6.09
N ASP A 131 -14.02 -13.72 5.68
CA ASP A 131 -12.77 -14.50 5.54
C ASP A 131 -11.81 -13.91 4.49
N GLU A 132 -12.34 -13.07 3.62
CA GLU A 132 -11.59 -12.33 2.62
C GLU A 132 -11.76 -10.82 2.81
N VAL A 133 -10.75 -10.06 2.37
CA VAL A 133 -10.74 -8.60 2.42
C VAL A 133 -10.43 -8.01 1.06
N CYS A 134 -11.29 -7.08 0.62
CA CYS A 134 -11.09 -6.28 -0.58
C CYS A 134 -9.95 -5.27 -0.37
N ILE A 135 -9.03 -5.27 -1.31
CA ILE A 135 -7.86 -4.38 -1.37
C ILE A 135 -7.89 -3.43 -2.57
N ASN A 136 -8.96 -3.45 -3.37
CA ASN A 136 -9.14 -2.50 -4.48
C ASN A 136 -9.15 -1.06 -3.91
N PRO A 137 -8.18 -0.21 -4.25
CA PRO A 137 -8.10 1.14 -3.70
C PRO A 137 -9.30 2.02 -4.01
N TYR A 138 -10.01 1.75 -5.11
CA TYR A 138 -11.20 2.49 -5.55
C TYR A 138 -12.49 2.00 -4.90
N HIS A 139 -12.42 0.92 -4.11
CA HIS A 139 -13.51 0.48 -3.24
C HIS A 139 -13.50 1.17 -1.87
N TYR A 140 -12.63 2.16 -1.69
CA TYR A 140 -12.58 2.98 -0.49
C TYR A 140 -12.58 4.46 -0.87
N ARG A 141 -13.26 5.28 -0.09
CA ARG A 141 -13.20 6.73 -0.15
C ARG A 141 -12.48 7.27 1.08
N ARG A 142 -11.66 8.30 0.89
CA ARG A 142 -11.01 8.98 2.00
C ARG A 142 -12.03 9.88 2.70
N ILE A 143 -12.03 9.84 4.02
CA ILE A 143 -12.83 10.70 4.89
C ILE A 143 -11.90 11.45 5.84
N GLU A 144 -12.34 12.62 6.31
CA GLU A 144 -11.63 13.31 7.37
C GLU A 144 -11.76 12.53 8.67
N ASN A 145 -10.63 12.36 9.37
CA ASN A 145 -10.63 11.66 10.64
C ASN A 145 -11.49 12.47 11.65
N PRO A 146 -12.52 11.88 12.29
CA PRO A 146 -13.37 12.62 13.22
C PRO A 146 -12.60 13.31 14.35
N SER A 147 -11.50 12.73 14.81
CA SER A 147 -10.63 13.33 15.83
C SER A 147 -9.92 14.60 15.35
N ARG A 148 -9.77 14.83 14.04
CA ARG A 148 -9.31 16.11 13.48
C ARG A 148 -10.41 17.16 13.42
N LEU A 149 -11.66 16.74 13.24
CA LEU A 149 -12.82 17.63 13.20
C LEU A 149 -13.20 18.17 14.59
N LEU A 150 -13.00 17.36 15.63
CA LEU A 150 -13.26 17.74 17.03
C LEU A 150 -12.16 18.62 17.64
N MET A 151 -11.07 18.87 16.92
CA MET A 151 -10.00 19.77 17.39
C MET A 151 -10.27 21.20 16.93
N PRO A 152 -10.18 22.19 17.85
CA PRO A 152 -10.25 23.60 17.49
C PRO A 152 -9.25 23.96 16.38
N SER A 153 -9.66 24.83 15.45
CA SER A 153 -8.93 25.17 14.22
C SER A 153 -7.48 25.62 14.47
N TYR A 154 -7.22 26.30 15.59
CA TYR A 154 -5.90 26.78 16.00
C TYR A 154 -4.91 25.67 16.41
N LEU A 155 -5.38 24.46 16.74
CA LEU A 155 -4.51 23.31 17.08
C LEU A 155 -4.17 22.44 15.86
N ARG A 156 -4.79 22.67 14.68
CA ARG A 156 -4.58 21.86 13.48
C ARG A 156 -3.15 21.92 12.91
N PRO A 157 -2.46 23.09 12.83
CA PRO A 157 -1.10 23.16 12.31
C PRO A 157 -0.07 22.47 13.22
N PHE A 158 -0.29 22.51 14.53
CA PHE A 158 0.63 21.97 15.53
C PHE A 158 0.74 20.43 15.43
N PHE A 159 -0.39 19.74 15.25
CA PHE A 159 -0.40 18.27 15.12
C PHE A 159 0.02 17.75 13.74
N ALA A 160 -0.02 18.57 12.68
CA ALA A 160 0.49 18.16 11.37
C ALA A 160 2.02 17.95 11.38
N SER A 161 2.74 18.73 12.19
CA SER A 161 4.21 18.67 12.30
C SER A 161 4.71 17.65 13.34
N VAL A 162 3.91 17.32 14.37
CA VAL A 162 4.36 16.50 15.52
C VAL A 162 4.08 14.99 15.37
N ARG A 163 3.46 14.55 14.26
CA ARG A 163 3.12 13.12 14.00
C ARG A 163 4.31 12.14 13.88
N ARG A 164 5.56 12.59 14.08
CA ARG A 164 6.75 11.72 14.12
C ARG A 164 6.94 11.01 15.46
N PHE A 165 6.22 11.41 16.50
CA PHE A 165 6.24 10.72 17.78
C PHE A 165 4.94 9.93 17.96
N CYS A 166 5.09 8.61 18.08
CA CYS A 166 4.06 7.72 18.54
C CYS A 166 3.35 8.31 19.76
N TRP A 167 2.02 8.24 19.75
CA TRP A 167 1.20 8.40 20.93
C TRP A 167 1.79 7.61 22.10
N LEU A 168 2.22 8.31 23.14
CA LEU A 168 2.22 7.82 24.51
C LEU A 168 1.21 8.70 25.27
N PRO A 169 0.10 8.15 25.77
CA PRO A 169 -0.69 8.82 26.78
C PRO A 169 0.01 8.57 28.11
N SER A 170 0.92 9.45 28.50
CA SER A 170 1.35 9.56 29.89
C SER A 170 1.05 10.96 30.40
N ALA A 171 0.23 11.00 31.45
CA ALA A 171 -0.34 12.15 32.10
C ALA A 171 0.68 12.97 32.91
N THR A 172 1.79 13.38 32.31
CA THR A 172 2.85 14.14 33.02
C THR A 172 3.18 15.49 32.41
N MET A 173 2.46 15.95 31.38
CA MET A 173 2.73 17.25 30.76
C MET A 173 1.89 18.42 31.33
N TYR A 174 1.47 18.32 32.59
CA TYR A 174 0.77 19.43 33.29
C TYR A 174 1.67 20.21 34.26
N SER A 175 2.98 19.96 34.30
CA SER A 175 3.88 20.60 35.28
C SER A 175 4.89 21.59 34.70
N HIS A 176 4.80 21.96 33.41
CA HIS A 176 5.74 22.91 32.81
C HIS A 176 5.04 23.93 31.89
N PHE A 177 3.99 24.57 32.40
CA PHE A 177 3.50 25.83 31.84
C PHE A 177 3.91 26.98 32.79
N PRO A 178 4.69 27.97 32.33
CA PRO A 178 5.01 29.13 33.16
C PRO A 178 3.75 29.98 33.42
N ASP A 179 3.57 30.40 34.68
CA ASP A 179 2.40 31.07 35.27
C ASP A 179 1.92 32.38 34.59
N HIS A 180 2.60 32.86 33.55
CA HIS A 180 2.30 34.15 32.93
C HIS A 180 1.19 34.10 31.87
N ALA A 181 0.69 32.91 31.50
CA ALA A 181 -0.27 32.75 30.41
C ALA A 181 -1.75 32.90 30.82
N TRP A 182 -2.07 33.05 32.11
CA TRP A 182 -3.49 33.15 32.53
C TRP A 182 -4.11 34.54 32.30
N ARG A 183 -3.32 35.61 32.14
CA ARG A 183 -3.83 37.00 32.10
C ARG A 183 -4.43 37.48 30.75
N LEU A 184 -4.80 36.58 29.85
CA LEU A 184 -5.48 36.96 28.59
C LEU A 184 -6.86 36.30 28.43
N ILE A 185 -7.40 35.73 29.50
CA ILE A 185 -8.81 35.35 29.58
C ILE A 185 -9.39 36.05 30.80
N GLY A 186 -9.79 37.30 30.61
CA GLY A 186 -10.36 38.19 31.63
C GLY A 186 -10.40 39.62 31.12
#